data_AF-A0A3Q3EQY1-F1
#
_entry.id   AF-A0A3Q3EQY1-F1
#
_cell.length_a   1.000
_cell.length_b   1.000
_cell.length_c   1.000
_cell.angle_alpha   90.00
_cell.angle_beta   90.00
_cell.angle_gamma   90.00
#
_symmetry.space_group_name_H-M   'P 1'
#
loop_
_entity.id
_entity.type
_entity.pdbx_description
1 polymer ?
#
loop_
_entity_poly.entity_id
_entity_poly.type
_entity_poly.pdbx_seq_one_letter_code
_entity_poly.pdbx_strand_id
1 'polypeptide(L)'
;MVMEGEPTDLVKVLHLLALSFSWGMQVWVSFIAGFALVWQVSLHTFGLVQSKLFPVYFYCLMGSSGVSLALYAVYHPRDLLDWHESLQMALYFVALVMAGLNARWFGPAATEVMFQMREVEKEHGLGNQIGFSTQREAYAKLREQDPKYRAYKSTFGRYHGLSNLCNLLGVICTTTNLIYTALNLSTI
;
A
#
# COMPACT_ATOMS: atom_id res chain seq x y z
N MET A 1 -12.25 -27.83 -3.34
CA MET A 1 -12.95 -28.52 -4.44
C MET A 1 -12.79 -27.60 -5.65
N VAL A 2 -12.11 -28.03 -6.71
CA VAL A 2 -12.07 -27.27 -7.97
C VAL A 2 -13.50 -27.22 -8.48
N MET A 3 -14.00 -26.04 -8.85
CA MET A 3 -15.34 -25.93 -9.42
C MET A 3 -15.24 -26.34 -10.89
N GLU A 4 -15.78 -27.50 -11.24
CA GLU A 4 -15.93 -27.92 -12.63
C GLU A 4 -17.12 -27.16 -13.24
N GLY A 5 -16.87 -25.93 -13.70
CA GLY A 5 -17.86 -25.09 -14.36
C GLY A 5 -17.39 -23.64 -14.51
N GLU A 6 -17.86 -22.97 -15.56
CA GLU A 6 -17.59 -21.53 -15.75
C GLU A 6 -18.07 -20.74 -14.51
N PRO A 7 -17.33 -19.69 -14.09
CA PRO A 7 -17.76 -18.84 -12.99
C PRO A 7 -19.15 -18.26 -13.29
N THR A 8 -20.00 -18.13 -12.26
CA THR A 8 -21.30 -17.47 -12.45
C THR A 8 -21.08 -15.98 -12.70
N ASP A 9 -22.00 -15.33 -13.43
CA ASP A 9 -21.91 -13.88 -13.70
C ASP A 9 -21.76 -13.05 -12.43
N LEU A 10 -22.41 -13.48 -11.34
CA LEU A 10 -22.26 -12.86 -10.03
C LEU A 10 -20.80 -12.90 -9.53
N VAL A 11 -20.12 -14.03 -9.66
CA VAL A 11 -18.71 -14.17 -9.25
C VAL A 11 -17.81 -13.28 -10.10
N LYS A 12 -18.04 -13.22 -11.42
CA LYS A 12 -17.28 -12.34 -12.34
C LYS A 12 -17.44 -10.87 -11.94
N VAL A 13 -18.67 -10.43 -11.68
CA VAL A 13 -18.99 -9.06 -11.24
C VAL A 13 -18.35 -8.76 -9.90
N LEU A 14 -18.46 -9.65 -8.91
CA LEU A 14 -17.86 -9.46 -7.58
C LEU A 14 -16.33 -9.37 -7.65
N HIS A 15 -15.69 -10.20 -8.46
CA HIS A 15 -14.24 -10.16 -8.68
C HIS A 15 -13.81 -8.83 -9.30
N LEU A 16 -14.52 -8.37 -10.34
CA LEU A 16 -14.24 -7.10 -11.00
C LEU A 16 -14.44 -5.90 -10.05
N LEU A 17 -15.50 -5.91 -9.24
CA LEU A 17 -15.73 -4.88 -8.22
C LEU A 17 -14.62 -4.86 -7.17
N ALA A 18 -14.16 -6.02 -6.70
CA ALA A 18 -13.07 -6.13 -5.73
C ALA A 18 -11.73 -5.61 -6.30
N LEU A 19 -11.42 -5.96 -7.55
CA LEU A 19 -10.25 -5.43 -8.27
C LEU A 19 -10.32 -3.91 -8.43
N SER A 20 -11.47 -3.40 -8.89
CA SER A 20 -11.69 -1.97 -9.13
C SER A 20 -11.61 -1.16 -7.84
N PHE A 21 -12.21 -1.68 -6.75
CA PHE A 21 -12.11 -1.09 -5.42
C PHE A 21 -10.65 -1.01 -4.95
N SER A 22 -9.89 -2.11 -5.09
CA SER A 22 -8.48 -2.18 -4.68
C SER A 22 -7.61 -1.19 -5.45
N TRP A 23 -7.77 -1.17 -6.78
CA TRP A 23 -7.03 -0.27 -7.66
C TRP A 23 -7.38 1.20 -7.38
N GLY A 24 -8.67 1.54 -7.30
CA GLY A 24 -9.13 2.90 -7.01
C GLY A 24 -8.63 3.39 -5.66
N MET A 25 -8.67 2.52 -4.63
CA MET A 25 -8.14 2.82 -3.31
C MET A 25 -6.62 3.05 -3.34
N GLN A 26 -5.85 2.23 -4.06
CA GLN A 26 -4.41 2.42 -4.24
C GLN A 26 -4.08 3.76 -4.88
N VAL A 27 -4.79 4.10 -5.97
CA VAL A 27 -4.61 5.36 -6.69
C VAL A 27 -4.89 6.54 -5.78
N TRP A 28 -6.05 6.52 -5.11
CA TRP A 28 -6.48 7.60 -4.24
C TRP A 28 -5.55 7.80 -3.05
N VAL A 29 -5.27 6.74 -2.28
CA VAL A 29 -4.49 6.84 -1.04
C VAL A 29 -3.04 7.21 -1.34
N SER A 30 -2.43 6.63 -2.37
CA SER A 30 -0.99 6.76 -2.64
C SER A 30 -0.63 8.02 -3.42
N PHE A 31 -1.44 8.40 -4.42
CA PHE A 31 -1.07 9.45 -5.37
C PHE A 31 -1.90 10.73 -5.24
N ILE A 32 -3.05 10.69 -4.56
CA ILE A 32 -3.92 11.87 -4.43
C ILE A 32 -3.94 12.35 -2.98
N ALA A 33 -4.47 11.54 -2.07
CA ALA A 33 -4.65 11.91 -0.67
C ALA A 33 -3.33 12.25 0.03
N GLY A 34 -2.27 11.46 -0.21
CA GLY A 34 -0.95 11.70 0.37
C GLY A 34 -0.38 13.08 0.01
N PHE A 35 -0.41 13.44 -1.28
CA PHE A 35 0.09 14.73 -1.78
C PHE A 35 -0.81 15.90 -1.35
N ALA A 36 -2.12 15.72 -1.39
CA ALA A 36 -3.06 16.72 -0.90
C ALA A 36 -2.81 17.05 0.59
N LEU A 37 -2.66 16.02 1.44
CA LEU A 37 -2.48 16.24 2.87
C LEU A 37 -1.10 16.83 3.20
N VAL A 38 0.00 16.34 2.61
CA VAL A 38 1.35 16.81 2.96
C VAL A 38 1.55 18.31 2.65
N TRP A 39 0.77 18.86 1.73
CA TRP A 39 0.80 20.29 1.39
C TRP A 39 -0.15 21.15 2.22
N GLN A 40 -1.23 20.58 2.74
CA GLN A 40 -2.31 21.35 3.38
C GLN A 40 -2.31 21.28 4.90
N VAL A 41 -1.65 20.28 5.50
CA VAL A 41 -1.58 20.13 6.95
C VAL A 41 -0.14 20.15 7.46
N SER A 42 0.03 20.19 8.79
CA SER A 42 1.34 20.05 9.41
C SER A 42 1.89 18.63 9.28
N LEU A 43 3.21 18.47 9.34
CA LEU A 43 3.86 17.16 9.25
C LEU A 43 3.37 16.18 10.32
N HIS A 44 3.14 16.67 11.53
CA HIS A 44 2.64 15.84 12.64
C HIS A 44 1.20 15.40 12.44
N THR A 45 0.35 16.26 11.90
CA THR A 45 -1.04 15.91 11.56
C THR A 45 -1.08 14.93 10.39
N PHE A 46 -0.25 15.16 9.36
CA PHE A 46 -0.10 14.25 8.23
C PHE A 46 0.29 12.85 8.68
N GLY A 47 1.37 12.73 9.46
CA GLY A 47 1.83 11.45 10.00
C GLY A 47 0.79 10.77 10.90
N LEU A 48 0.05 11.54 11.71
CA LEU A 48 -1.03 11.00 12.53
C LEU A 48 -2.16 10.42 11.68
N VAL A 49 -2.60 11.13 10.64
CA VAL A 49 -3.64 10.64 9.72
C VAL A 49 -3.17 9.38 9.01
N GLN A 50 -1.93 9.35 8.50
CA GLN A 50 -1.35 8.16 7.87
C GLN A 50 -1.29 6.97 8.83
N SER A 51 -0.91 7.17 10.10
CA SER A 51 -0.86 6.10 11.11
C SER A 51 -2.20 5.40 11.35
N LYS A 52 -3.31 6.08 11.06
CA LYS A 52 -4.67 5.53 11.21
C LYS A 52 -5.20 4.95 9.89
N LEU A 53 -4.92 5.61 8.77
CA LEU A 53 -5.40 5.18 7.45
C LEU A 53 -4.61 4.01 6.87
N PHE A 54 -3.28 4.01 6.99
CA PHE A 54 -2.42 3.00 6.35
C PHE A 54 -2.67 1.56 6.83
N PRO A 55 -2.88 1.28 8.13
CA PRO A 55 -3.24 -0.06 8.55
C PRO A 55 -4.52 -0.55 7.86
N VAL A 56 -5.59 0.25 7.87
CA VAL A 56 -6.87 -0.09 7.23
C VAL A 56 -6.67 -0.33 5.74
N TYR A 57 -5.98 0.59 5.07
CA TYR A 57 -5.64 0.50 3.65
C TYR A 57 -4.90 -0.81 3.31
N PHE A 58 -3.82 -1.15 4.03
CA PHE A 58 -3.04 -2.35 3.74
C PHE A 58 -3.80 -3.64 4.05
N TYR A 59 -4.63 -3.68 5.11
CA TYR A 59 -5.49 -4.83 5.38
C TYR A 59 -6.59 -5.00 4.33
N CYS A 60 -7.19 -3.92 3.84
CA CYS A 60 -8.14 -3.97 2.74
C CYS A 60 -7.48 -4.53 1.47
N LEU A 61 -6.25 -4.10 1.14
CA LEU A 61 -5.50 -4.65 0.00
C LEU A 61 -5.12 -6.12 0.18
N MET A 62 -4.73 -6.51 1.39
CA MET A 62 -4.41 -7.90 1.69
C MET A 62 -5.65 -8.78 1.55
N GLY A 63 -6.78 -8.34 2.09
CA GLY A 63 -8.06 -9.04 1.98
C GLY A 63 -8.53 -9.17 0.54
N SER A 64 -8.51 -8.07 -0.23
CA SER A 64 -8.95 -8.10 -1.62
C SER A 64 -8.04 -8.94 -2.51
N SER A 65 -6.71 -8.82 -2.35
CA SER A 65 -5.76 -9.67 -3.08
C SER A 65 -5.93 -11.16 -2.73
N GLY A 66 -6.22 -11.47 -1.46
CA GLY A 66 -6.50 -12.82 -1.01
C GLY A 66 -7.78 -13.40 -1.63
N VAL A 67 -8.86 -12.60 -1.66
CA VAL A 67 -10.11 -12.98 -2.33
C VAL A 67 -9.89 -13.19 -3.83
N SER A 68 -9.23 -12.26 -4.51
CA SER A 68 -8.94 -12.39 -5.94
C SER A 68 -8.08 -13.61 -6.25
N LEU A 69 -7.05 -13.89 -5.44
CA LEU A 69 -6.21 -15.07 -5.61
C LEU A 69 -7.01 -16.36 -5.39
N ALA A 70 -7.84 -16.41 -4.34
CA ALA A 70 -8.65 -17.58 -4.03
C ALA A 70 -9.67 -17.87 -5.14
N LEU A 71 -10.39 -16.85 -5.61
CA LEU A 71 -11.31 -16.97 -6.74
C LEU A 71 -10.55 -17.46 -7.99
N TYR A 72 -9.44 -16.81 -8.32
CA TYR A 72 -8.67 -17.18 -9.51
C TYR A 72 -8.17 -18.63 -9.46
N ALA A 73 -7.68 -19.09 -8.31
CA ALA A 73 -7.19 -20.45 -8.11
C ALA A 73 -8.30 -21.52 -8.09
N VAL A 74 -9.55 -21.17 -7.76
CA VAL A 74 -10.69 -22.10 -7.80
C VAL A 74 -11.14 -22.38 -9.23
N TYR A 75 -11.06 -21.38 -10.11
CA TYR A 75 -11.55 -21.46 -11.50
C TYR A 75 -10.46 -21.79 -12.53
N HIS A 76 -9.17 -21.71 -12.17
CA HIS A 76 -8.07 -22.06 -13.08
C HIS A 76 -7.18 -23.16 -12.44
N PRO A 77 -7.40 -24.45 -12.77
CA PRO A 77 -6.62 -25.56 -12.26
C PRO A 77 -5.14 -25.42 -12.66
N ARG A 78 -4.23 -25.60 -11.70
CA ARG A 78 -2.78 -25.37 -11.91
C ARG A 78 -2.16 -26.19 -13.04
N ASP A 79 -2.72 -27.37 -13.31
CA ASP A 79 -2.20 -28.31 -14.32
C ASP A 79 -2.59 -27.91 -15.76
N LEU A 80 -3.45 -26.90 -15.92
CA LEU A 80 -3.97 -26.42 -17.21
C LEU A 80 -3.64 -24.95 -17.48
N LEU A 81 -2.85 -24.30 -16.60
CA LEU A 81 -2.58 -22.87 -16.72
C LEU A 81 -1.76 -22.57 -17.97
N ASP A 82 -2.26 -21.66 -18.80
CA ASP A 82 -1.44 -21.02 -19.81
C ASP A 82 -0.45 -20.01 -19.19
N TRP A 83 0.39 -19.40 -20.03
CA TRP A 83 1.36 -18.41 -19.57
C TRP A 83 0.71 -17.15 -18.96
N HIS A 84 -0.41 -16.70 -19.51
CA HIS A 84 -1.13 -15.52 -19.05
C HIS A 84 -1.81 -15.78 -17.70
N GLU A 85 -2.42 -16.94 -17.53
CA GLU A 85 -3.08 -17.33 -16.30
C GLU A 85 -2.09 -17.55 -15.17
N SER A 86 -0.95 -18.17 -15.49
CA SER A 86 0.18 -18.31 -14.56
C SER A 86 0.70 -16.94 -14.11
N LEU A 87 0.82 -15.99 -15.03
CA LEU A 87 1.24 -14.62 -14.73
C LEU A 87 0.22 -13.90 -13.83
N GLN A 88 -1.08 -13.96 -14.14
CA GLN A 88 -2.10 -13.32 -13.31
C GLN A 88 -2.13 -13.88 -11.88
N MET A 89 -2.03 -15.20 -11.73
CA MET A 89 -1.96 -15.87 -10.44
C MET A 89 -0.72 -15.43 -9.63
N ALA A 90 0.44 -15.34 -10.29
CA ALA A 90 1.66 -14.84 -9.67
C ALA A 90 1.52 -13.38 -9.23
N LEU A 91 0.90 -12.52 -10.04
CA LEU A 91 0.67 -11.12 -9.72
C LEU A 91 -0.28 -10.96 -8.50
N TYR A 92 -1.34 -11.76 -8.41
CA TYR A 92 -2.21 -11.76 -7.22
C TYR A 92 -1.44 -12.20 -5.96
N PHE A 93 -0.62 -13.24 -6.09
CA PHE A 93 0.20 -13.72 -4.98
C PHE A 93 1.22 -12.68 -4.52
N VAL A 94 1.92 -12.03 -5.45
CA VAL A 94 2.85 -10.94 -5.13
C VAL A 94 2.12 -9.78 -4.47
N ALA A 95 0.97 -9.35 -5.00
CA ALA A 95 0.16 -8.28 -4.40
C ALA A 95 -0.24 -8.61 -2.95
N LEU A 96 -0.69 -9.85 -2.70
CA LEU A 96 -1.03 -10.35 -1.37
C LEU A 96 0.18 -10.29 -0.41
N VAL A 97 1.33 -10.80 -0.84
CA VAL A 97 2.56 -10.79 -0.03
C VAL A 97 3.00 -9.35 0.28
N MET A 98 3.01 -8.46 -0.72
CA MET A 98 3.40 -7.06 -0.53
C MET A 98 2.45 -6.33 0.42
N ALA A 99 1.13 -6.53 0.29
CA ALA A 99 0.14 -5.97 1.19
C ALA A 99 0.30 -6.52 2.63
N GLY A 100 0.53 -7.82 2.77
CA GLY A 100 0.79 -8.46 4.08
C GLY A 100 2.06 -7.95 4.75
N LEU A 101 3.16 -7.80 4.00
CA LEU A 101 4.41 -7.21 4.48
C LEU A 101 4.21 -5.79 5.02
N ASN A 102 3.43 -4.99 4.29
CA ASN A 102 3.07 -3.63 4.71
C ASN A 102 2.17 -3.61 5.93
N ALA A 103 1.10 -4.42 5.95
CA ALA A 103 0.13 -4.45 7.04
C ALA A 103 0.75 -4.93 8.36
N ARG A 104 1.66 -5.90 8.30
CA ARG A 104 2.15 -6.61 9.49
C ARG A 104 3.53 -6.18 9.97
N TRP A 105 4.41 -5.71 9.08
CA TRP A 105 5.80 -5.36 9.43
C TRP A 105 6.16 -3.92 9.08
N PHE A 106 6.22 -3.56 7.80
CA PHE A 106 6.82 -2.29 7.38
C PHE A 106 5.99 -1.07 7.78
N GLY A 107 4.67 -1.13 7.63
CA GLY A 107 3.76 -0.04 8.03
C GLY A 107 3.81 0.25 9.52
N PRO A 108 3.60 -0.76 10.41
CA PRO A 108 3.74 -0.59 11.85
C PRO A 108 5.12 -0.09 12.28
N ALA A 109 6.21 -0.65 11.74
CA ALA A 109 7.57 -0.25 12.08
C ALA A 109 7.87 1.21 11.67
N ALA A 110 7.47 1.62 10.46
CA ALA A 110 7.61 3.00 10.03
C ALA A 110 6.79 3.96 10.90
N THR A 111 5.58 3.57 11.28
CA THR A 111 4.69 4.37 12.14
C THR A 111 5.28 4.56 13.53
N GLU A 112 5.81 3.49 14.14
CA GLU A 112 6.46 3.55 15.44
C GLU A 112 7.64 4.51 15.44
N VAL A 113 8.56 4.38 14.47
CA VAL A 113 9.73 5.27 14.38
C VAL A 113 9.32 6.71 14.07
N MET A 114 8.27 6.91 13.27
CA MET A 114 7.69 8.24 13.03
C MET A 114 7.22 8.91 14.33
N PHE A 115 6.56 8.16 15.24
CA PHE A 115 6.16 8.70 16.54
C PHE A 115 7.37 9.02 17.43
N GLN A 116 8.42 8.20 17.41
CA GLN A 116 9.66 8.49 18.13
C GLN A 116 10.34 9.76 17.61
N MET A 117 10.40 9.94 16.28
CA MET A 117 10.89 11.18 15.67
C MET A 117 10.06 12.39 16.10
N ARG A 118 8.73 12.22 16.12
CA ARG A 118 7.78 13.27 16.47
C ARG A 118 8.00 13.79 17.90
N GLU A 119 8.31 12.92 18.86
CA GLU A 119 8.59 13.36 20.23
C GLU A 119 9.84 14.25 20.29
N VAL A 120 10.92 13.85 19.63
CA VAL A 120 12.15 14.68 19.56
C VAL A 120 11.88 16.00 18.83
N GLU A 121 11.07 16.00 17.78
CA GLU A 121 10.68 17.22 17.06
C GLU A 121 9.89 18.18 17.96
N LYS A 122 8.98 17.67 18.81
CA LYS A 122 8.22 18.49 19.77
C LYS A 122 9.13 19.13 20.82
N GLU A 123 10.11 18.40 21.34
CA GLU A 123 11.10 18.92 22.30
C GLU A 123 11.86 20.14 21.73
N HIS A 124 11.99 20.21 20.41
CA HIS A 124 12.68 21.29 19.70
C HIS A 124 11.72 22.30 19.04
N GLY A 125 10.41 22.26 19.36
CA GLY A 125 9.42 23.20 18.86
C GLY A 125 9.07 23.05 17.36
N LEU A 126 9.34 21.88 16.78
CA LEU A 126 9.05 21.58 15.37
C LEU A 126 7.79 20.71 15.20
N GLY A 127 7.19 20.77 14.01
CA GLY A 127 6.18 19.79 13.56
C GLY A 127 4.74 20.27 13.47
N ASN A 128 4.44 21.44 14.03
CA ASN A 128 3.11 22.05 13.98
C ASN A 128 2.91 23.01 12.80
N GLN A 129 3.97 23.30 12.05
CA GLN A 129 3.93 24.22 10.92
C GLN A 129 3.31 23.56 9.69
N ILE A 130 2.51 24.32 8.95
CA ILE A 130 1.85 23.86 7.72
C ILE A 130 2.86 23.88 6.56
N GLY A 131 2.81 22.83 5.75
CA GLY A 131 3.62 22.68 4.55
C GLY A 131 5.04 22.19 4.84
N PHE A 132 5.42 21.09 4.20
CA PHE A 132 6.72 20.44 4.41
C PHE A 132 7.95 21.32 4.06
N SER A 133 7.80 22.31 3.18
CA SER A 133 8.91 23.13 2.67
C SER A 133 9.33 24.27 3.59
N THR A 134 8.47 24.71 4.50
CA THR A 134 8.68 25.96 5.27
C THR A 134 9.79 25.87 6.32
N GLN A 135 10.22 24.66 6.71
CA GLN A 135 11.21 24.47 7.78
C GLN A 135 12.33 23.46 7.47
N ARG A 136 12.63 23.21 6.18
CA ARG A 136 13.68 22.26 5.79
C ARG A 136 15.02 22.48 6.50
N GLU A 137 15.42 23.74 6.70
CA GLU A 137 16.66 24.08 7.40
C GLU A 137 16.63 23.71 8.89
N ALA A 138 15.51 23.92 9.57
CA ALA A 138 15.39 23.58 11.00
C ALA A 138 15.47 22.07 11.22
N TYR A 139 14.81 21.27 10.37
CA TYR A 139 14.93 19.80 10.41
C TYR A 139 16.31 19.29 9.99
N ALA A 140 17.04 20.03 9.14
CA ALA A 140 18.42 19.70 8.79
C ALA A 140 19.35 19.94 9.99
N LYS A 141 19.23 21.10 10.65
CA LYS A 141 19.97 21.42 11.88
C LYS A 141 19.68 20.41 12.99
N LEU A 142 18.41 20.05 13.23
CA LEU A 142 18.05 19.03 14.23
C LEU A 142 18.73 17.69 13.94
N ARG A 143 18.78 17.26 12.67
CA ARG A 143 19.46 16.03 12.27
C ARG A 143 20.97 16.06 12.50
N GLU A 144 21.59 17.22 12.45
CA GLU A 144 23.02 17.38 12.72
C GLU A 144 23.32 17.46 14.23
N GLN A 145 22.42 18.07 14.99
CA GLN A 145 22.60 18.34 16.42
C GLN A 145 22.18 17.16 17.31
N ASP A 146 21.14 16.41 16.93
CA ASP A 146 20.60 15.31 17.74
C ASP A 146 20.92 13.93 17.10
N PRO A 147 21.83 13.14 17.69
CA PRO A 147 22.17 11.81 17.22
C PRO A 147 20.99 10.82 17.23
N LYS A 148 20.07 10.94 18.19
CA LYS A 148 18.86 10.09 18.28
C LYS A 148 17.93 10.39 17.12
N TYR A 149 17.67 11.68 16.86
CA TYR A 149 16.84 12.09 15.72
C TYR A 149 17.43 11.61 14.39
N ARG A 150 18.76 11.72 14.23
CA ARG A 150 19.45 11.20 13.04
C ARG A 150 19.27 9.70 12.87
N ALA A 151 19.41 8.93 13.95
CA ALA A 151 19.22 7.49 13.92
C ALA A 151 17.77 7.12 13.57
N TYR A 152 16.78 7.73 14.22
CA TYR A 152 15.37 7.50 13.92
C TYR A 152 15.03 7.87 12.48
N LYS A 153 15.50 9.02 11.98
CA LYS A 153 15.25 9.45 10.60
C LYS A 153 15.82 8.50 9.55
N SER A 154 17.00 7.93 9.82
CA SER A 154 17.59 6.88 8.98
C SER A 154 16.71 5.62 8.97
N THR A 155 16.32 5.15 10.15
CA THR A 155 15.47 3.96 10.31
C THR A 155 14.09 4.14 9.69
N PHE A 156 13.47 5.30 9.89
CA PHE A 156 12.21 5.69 9.26
C PHE A 156 12.34 5.66 7.74
N GLY A 157 13.37 6.29 7.18
CA GLY A 157 13.61 6.31 5.74
C GLY A 157 13.72 4.91 5.13
N ARG A 158 14.35 3.97 5.84
CA ARG A 158 14.45 2.56 5.42
C ARG A 158 13.08 1.87 5.41
N TYR A 159 12.34 1.89 6.52
CA TYR A 159 11.04 1.22 6.60
C TYR A 159 10.00 1.87 5.70
N HIS A 160 9.95 3.20 5.66
CA HIS A 160 9.05 3.94 4.78
C HIS A 160 9.37 3.68 3.30
N GLY A 161 10.65 3.67 2.93
CA GLY A 161 11.09 3.34 1.57
C GLY A 161 10.70 1.91 1.16
N LEU A 162 10.95 0.93 2.02
CA LEU A 162 10.51 -0.46 1.78
C LEU A 162 8.99 -0.56 1.67
N SER A 163 8.26 0.15 2.52
CA SER A 163 6.80 0.15 2.50
C SER A 163 6.22 0.72 1.20
N ASN A 164 6.78 1.84 0.75
CA ASN A 164 6.43 2.46 -0.53
C ASN A 164 6.77 1.56 -1.72
N LEU A 165 7.92 0.85 -1.68
CA LEU A 165 8.29 -0.11 -2.73
C LEU A 165 7.28 -1.25 -2.80
N CYS A 166 6.95 -1.87 -1.67
CA CYS A 166 5.91 -2.90 -1.60
C CYS A 166 4.57 -2.39 -2.13
N ASN A 167 4.18 -1.18 -1.74
CA ASN A 167 2.94 -0.57 -2.21
C ASN A 167 2.96 -0.35 -3.74
N LEU A 168 4.05 0.19 -4.29
CA LEU A 168 4.20 0.41 -5.73
C LEU A 168 4.15 -0.89 -6.53
N LEU A 169 4.85 -1.94 -6.07
CA LEU A 169 4.77 -3.27 -6.67
C LEU A 169 3.34 -3.82 -6.61
N GLY A 170 2.63 -3.62 -5.49
CA GLY A 170 1.22 -3.97 -5.35
C GLY A 170 0.32 -3.23 -6.35
N VAL A 171 0.56 -1.93 -6.58
CA VAL A 171 -0.15 -1.13 -7.60
C VAL A 171 0.08 -1.68 -8.98
N ILE A 172 1.33 -2.00 -9.34
CA ILE A 172 1.66 -2.58 -10.64
C ILE A 172 0.95 -3.92 -10.82
N CYS A 173 1.00 -4.81 -9.82
CA CYS A 173 0.33 -6.11 -9.88
C CYS A 173 -1.19 -5.97 -10.05
N THR A 174 -1.81 -5.09 -9.24
CA THR A 174 -3.26 -4.86 -9.27
C THR A 174 -3.69 -4.25 -10.60
N THR A 175 -2.92 -3.28 -11.12
CA THR A 175 -3.20 -2.62 -12.40
C THR A 175 -3.10 -3.61 -13.55
N THR A 176 -2.03 -4.41 -13.61
CA THR A 176 -1.85 -5.41 -14.66
C THR A 176 -2.98 -6.44 -14.61
N ASN A 177 -3.34 -6.96 -13.43
CA ASN A 177 -4.45 -7.90 -13.30
C ASN A 177 -5.80 -7.30 -13.70
N LEU A 178 -6.05 -6.04 -13.36
CA LEU A 178 -7.26 -5.33 -13.78
C LEU A 178 -7.30 -5.16 -15.31
N ILE A 179 -6.18 -4.81 -15.95
CA ILE A 179 -6.08 -4.70 -17.42
C ILE A 179 -6.35 -6.04 -18.08
N TYR A 180 -5.71 -7.13 -17.63
CA TYR A 180 -5.96 -8.47 -18.18
C TYR A 180 -7.42 -8.88 -18.02
N THR A 181 -8.02 -8.63 -16.86
CA THR A 181 -9.44 -8.92 -16.62
C THR A 181 -10.34 -8.08 -17.54
N ALA A 182 -10.01 -6.80 -17.75
CA ALA A 182 -10.73 -5.89 -18.64
C ALA A 182 -10.66 -6.29 -20.12
N LEU A 183 -9.50 -6.75 -20.57
CA LEU A 183 -9.30 -7.15 -21.97
C LEU A 183 -9.94 -8.50 -22.31
N ASN A 184 -10.16 -9.36 -21.31
CA ASN A 184 -10.74 -10.69 -21.47
C ASN A 184 -12.19 -10.78 -20.99
N LEU A 185 -12.86 -9.65 -20.77
CA LEU A 185 -14.22 -9.59 -20.20
C LEU A 185 -15.29 -10.29 -21.05
N SER A 186 -15.01 -10.57 -22.33
CA SER A 186 -15.86 -11.36 -23.25
C SER A 186 -15.66 -12.88 -23.15
N THR A 187 -14.63 -13.35 -22.43
CA THR A 187 -14.20 -14.75 -22.33
C THR A 187 -14.10 -15.26 -20.90
N ILE A 188 -14.49 -14.45 -19.90
CA ILE A 188 -14.70 -14.92 -18.51
C ILE A 188 -16.04 -15.63 -18.44
#